data_AF-A0A7V3CRM0-F1
#
_entry.id   AF-A0A7V3CRM0-F1
#
_cell.length_a   1.000
_cell.length_b   1.000
_cell.length_c   1.000
_cell.angle_alpha   90.00
_cell.angle_beta   90.00
_cell.angle_gamma   90.00
#
_symmetry.space_group_name_H-M   'P 1'
#
loop_
_entity.id
_entity.type
_entity.pdbx_description
1 polymer ?
#
loop_
_entity_poly.entity_id
_entity_poly.type
_entity_poly.pdbx_seq_one_letter_code
_entity_poly.pdbx_strand_id
1 'polypeptide(L)' 'MSIVRIENAACDRSPGCPARRVCPKGAIVPIPGGLYPGQNGYEVIEDKCAGCGVCVRVCAGGAVRPSS' A
#
# COMPACT_ATOMS: atom_id res chain seq x y z
N MET A 1 15.05 -3.70 -9.71
CA MET A 1 13.93 -4.01 -8.79
C MET A 1 12.91 -2.91 -8.94
N SER A 2 11.65 -3.25 -9.23
CA SER A 2 10.58 -2.24 -9.36
C SER A 2 9.89 -2.08 -8.02
N ILE A 3 9.91 -0.87 -7.49
CA ILE A 3 9.09 -0.52 -6.32
C ILE A 3 7.61 -0.49 -6.71
N VAL A 4 6.73 -0.32 -5.73
CA VAL A 4 5.29 -0.22 -5.95
C VAL A 4 4.79 1.13 -5.46
N ARG A 5 3.68 1.59 -6.04
CA ARG A 5 2.93 2.76 -5.62
C ARG A 5 1.48 2.39 -5.30
N ILE A 6 0.82 3.22 -4.50
CA ILE A 6 -0.60 3.07 -4.18
C ILE A 6 -1.36 4.18 -4.89
N GLU A 7 -2.27 3.79 -5.78
CA GLU A 7 -3.19 4.70 -6.45
C GLU A 7 -4.39 4.98 -5.55
N ASN A 8 -4.32 6.07 -4.78
CA ASN A 8 -5.33 6.41 -3.78
C ASN A 8 -6.72 6.73 -4.36
N ALA A 9 -6.82 6.97 -5.68
CA ALA A 9 -8.09 7.07 -6.39
C ALA A 9 -8.81 5.71 -6.53
N ALA A 10 -8.06 4.61 -6.58
CA ALA A 10 -8.59 3.24 -6.67
C ALA A 10 -8.57 2.49 -5.31
N CYS A 11 -8.01 3.10 -4.26
CA CYS A 11 -7.91 2.51 -2.93
C CYS A 11 -9.26 2.55 -2.20
N ASP A 12 -9.72 1.40 -1.69
CA ASP A 12 -10.93 1.26 -0.88
C ASP A 12 -10.79 1.80 0.56
N ARG A 13 -9.58 2.21 0.95
CA ARG A 13 -9.27 2.84 2.24
C ARG A 13 -9.59 1.97 3.45
N SER A 14 -9.62 0.65 3.27
CA SER A 14 -9.94 -0.29 4.33
C SER A 14 -8.99 -0.16 5.54
N PRO A 15 -9.51 -0.08 6.78
CA PRO A 15 -8.69 -0.14 8.00
C PRO A 15 -7.89 -1.45 8.12
N GLY A 16 -8.38 -2.50 7.47
CA GLY A 16 -7.78 -3.82 7.42
C GLY A 16 -6.95 -4.08 6.16
N CYS A 17 -6.39 -3.04 5.53
CA CYS A 17 -5.68 -3.14 4.25
C CYS A 17 -4.76 -4.38 4.17
N PRO A 18 -5.07 -5.38 3.30
CA PRO A 18 -4.31 -6.61 3.23
C PRO A 18 -2.89 -6.33 2.72
N ALA A 19 -2.73 -5.43 1.74
CA ALA A 19 -1.43 -5.04 1.21
C ALA A 19 -0.48 -4.51 2.29
N ARG A 20 -1.01 -3.69 3.23
CA ARG A 20 -0.26 -3.22 4.40
C ARG A 20 0.15 -4.37 5.32
N ARG A 21 -0.79 -5.25 5.66
CA ARG A 21 -0.57 -6.34 6.64
C ARG A 21 0.42 -7.39 6.13
N VAL A 22 0.42 -7.70 4.84
CA VAL A 22 1.32 -8.72 4.27
C VAL A 22 2.72 -8.19 3.97
N CYS A 23 2.95 -6.88 4.01
CA CYS A 23 4.25 -6.31 3.66
C CYS A 23 5.31 -6.67 4.70
N PRO A 24 6.31 -7.52 4.38
CA PRO A 24 7.28 -7.98 5.37
C PRO A 24 8.27 -6.89 5.80
N LYS A 25 8.34 -5.79 5.05
CA LYS A 25 9.22 -4.65 5.33
C LYS A 25 8.51 -3.49 6.02
N GLY A 26 7.19 -3.58 6.22
CA GLY A 26 6.39 -2.48 6.74
C GLY A 26 6.50 -1.20 5.89
N ALA A 27 6.69 -1.36 4.57
CA ALA A 27 6.85 -0.23 3.64
C ALA A 27 5.53 0.48 3.34
N ILE A 28 4.38 -0.17 3.56
CA ILE A 28 3.07 0.43 3.32
C ILE A 28 2.53 1.01 4.63
N VAL A 29 2.29 2.31 4.66
CA VAL A 29 1.87 3.04 5.85
C VAL A 29 0.61 3.87 5.58
N PRO A 30 -0.28 4.08 6.57
CA PRO A 30 -1.45 4.93 6.39
C PRO A 30 -1.02 6.38 6.25
N ILE A 31 -1.67 7.11 5.35
CA ILE A 31 -1.49 8.57 5.25
C ILE A 31 -2.05 9.20 6.54
N PRO A 32 -1.28 10.07 7.24
CA PRO A 32 -1.71 10.66 8.51
C PRO A 32 -2.96 11.54 8.42
N GLY A 33 -3.49 11.93 9.59
CA GLY A 33 -4.58 12.91 9.70
C GLY A 33 -6.00 12.33 9.56
N GLY A 34 -6.16 11.01 9.65
CA GLY A 34 -7.45 10.35 9.61
C GLY A 34 -7.92 9.81 10.96
N LEU A 35 -9.24 9.64 11.13
CA LEU A 35 -9.84 9.07 12.36
C LEU A 35 -9.46 7.59 12.56
N TYR A 36 -9.15 6.87 11.48
CA TYR A 36 -8.69 5.49 11.49
C TYR A 36 -7.62 5.25 10.41
N PRO A 37 -6.78 4.20 10.55
CA PRO A 37 -5.76 3.90 9.56
C PRO A 37 -6.37 3.65 8.18
N GLY A 38 -5.89 4.37 7.16
CA GLY A 38 -6.39 4.21 5.79
C GLY A 38 -7.49 5.18 5.38
N GLN A 39 -8.09 5.97 6.30
CA GLN A 39 -9.11 6.98 5.94
C GLN A 39 -8.65 7.93 4.83
N ASN A 40 -7.37 8.34 4.87
CA ASN A 40 -6.75 9.20 3.86
C ASN A 40 -5.99 8.41 2.79
N GLY A 41 -6.10 7.07 2.82
CA GLY A 41 -5.36 6.17 1.95
C GLY A 41 -4.06 5.66 2.58
N TYR A 42 -3.21 5.12 1.71
CA TYR A 42 -1.94 4.53 2.08
C TYR A 42 -0.85 5.02 1.13
N GLU A 43 0.39 5.05 1.63
CA GLU A 43 1.58 5.38 0.87
C GLU A 43 2.67 4.33 1.05
N VAL A 44 3.68 4.37 0.20
CA VAL A 44 4.82 3.44 0.20
C VAL A 44 6.08 4.20 0.53
N ILE A 45 6.77 3.80 1.59
CA ILE A 45 8.11 4.26 1.93
C ILE A 45 9.08 3.52 0.99
N GLU A 46 9.58 4.22 -0.03
CA GLU A 46 10.40 3.62 -1.09
C GLU A 46 11.66 2.93 -0.55
N ASP A 47 12.35 3.55 0.42
CA ASP A 47 13.55 3.01 1.07
C ASP A 47 13.34 1.67 1.77
N LYS A 48 12.09 1.36 2.17
CA LYS A 48 11.74 0.08 2.80
C LYS A 48 11.22 -0.94 1.78
N CYS A 49 10.90 -0.51 0.56
CA CYS A 49 10.27 -1.35 -0.44
C CYS A 49 11.29 -2.25 -1.14
N ALA A 50 11.22 -3.56 -0.87
CA ALA A 50 12.09 -4.55 -1.53
C ALA A 50 11.59 -4.98 -2.94
N GLY A 51 10.50 -4.41 -3.45
CA GLY A 51 9.96 -4.77 -4.78
C GLY A 51 9.45 -6.21 -4.92
N CYS A 52 9.09 -6.89 -3.82
CA CYS A 52 8.71 -8.32 -3.85
C CYS A 52 7.32 -8.63 -4.45
N GLY A 53 6.49 -7.62 -4.70
CA GLY A 53 5.19 -7.77 -5.38
C GLY A 53 4.09 -8.51 -4.61
N VAL A 54 4.29 -8.90 -3.34
CA VAL A 54 3.23 -9.58 -2.56
C VAL A 54 1.99 -8.69 -2.35
N CYS A 55 2.18 -7.39 -2.11
CA CYS A 55 1.11 -6.41 -1.95
C CYS A 55 0.25 -6.24 -3.21
N VAL A 56 0.85 -6.33 -4.40
CA VAL A 56 0.15 -6.29 -5.69
C VAL A 56 -0.81 -7.47 -5.82
N ARG A 57 -0.36 -8.68 -5.44
CA ARG A 57 -1.15 -9.92 -5.55
C ARG A 57 -2.36 -9.96 -4.61
N VAL A 58 -2.26 -9.35 -3.43
CA VAL A 58 -3.33 -9.41 -2.41
C VAL A 58 -4.30 -8.24 -2.46
N CYS A 59 -3.98 -7.17 -3.19
CA CYS A 59 -4.87 -6.01 -3.31
C CYS A 59 -6.01 -6.33 -4.28
N ALA A 60 -7.16 -6.77 -3.75
CA ALA A 60 -8.34 -7.08 -4.55
C ALA A 60 -8.85 -5.87 -5.36
N GLY A 61 -8.69 -4.65 -4.84
CA GLY A 61 -9.05 -3.42 -5.54
C GLY A 61 -8.07 -2.97 -6.64
N GLY A 62 -6.95 -3.68 -6.83
CA GLY A 62 -5.96 -3.32 -7.86
C GLY A 62 -5.29 -1.96 -7.66
N ALA A 63 -5.36 -1.37 -6.47
CA ALA A 63 -4.81 -0.05 -6.17
C ALA A 63 -3.28 -0.05 -6.03
N VAL A 64 -2.66 -1.21 -5.81
CA VAL A 64 -1.20 -1.34 -5.71
C VAL A 64 -0.64 -1.65 -7.10
N ARG A 65 0.19 -0.75 -7.64
CA ARG A 65 0.77 -0.86 -8.99
C ARG A 65 2.30 -0.88 -8.92
N PRO A 66 2.99 -1.61 -9.81
CA PRO A 66 4.42 -1.40 -10.02
C PRO A 66 4.68 0.06 -10.44
N SER A 67 5.73 0.67 -9.90
CA SER A 67 6.26 1.91 -10.44
C SER A 67 7.12 1.55 -11.65
N SER A 68 6.60 1.88 -12.84
CA SER A 68 7.31 1.79 -14.13
C SER A 68 8.46 2.79 -14.19
#